data_AF-Q64AX8-F1
#
_entry.id   AF-Q64AX8-F1
#
_cell.length_a   1.000
_cell.length_b   1.000
_cell.length_c   1.000
_cell.angle_alpha   90.00
_cell.angle_beta   90.00
_cell.angle_gamma   90.00
#
_symmetry.space_group_name_H-M   'P 1'
#
loop_
_entity.id
_entity.type
_entity.pdbx_description
1 polymer ?
#
loop_
_entity_poly.entity_id
_entity_poly.type
_entity_poly.pdbx_seq_one_letter_code
_entity_poly.pdbx_strand_id
1 'polypeptide(L)'
;MNFVRYADDFIVTAESEETAKEIAELIKGFLKERGLELSAEKTHITHIDDGFDFLGWNFRKYKGKLLIKPSKKVIDNVTRKVSGVIKRAKGGNQANLIDALNPIIIGWSNYHRSVVSAEVFSKRDNRRWNMLWRWAKRRHPDKSKTWVVKKYWHSEGTRNWVFSTERNRLKLFSDTKIARHPSLKLDKNPYLDSEYFKP
;
A
#
# COMPACT_ATOMS: atom_id res chain seq x y z
N MET A 1 3.98 -19.38 21.24
CA MET A 1 4.94 -19.05 20.16
C MET A 1 4.32 -19.37 18.82
N ASN A 2 4.34 -18.45 17.84
CA ASN A 2 3.84 -18.70 16.49
C ASN A 2 4.91 -18.37 15.45
N PHE A 3 4.91 -19.12 14.34
CA PHE A 3 5.78 -18.89 13.19
C PHE A 3 4.95 -18.61 11.94
N VAL A 4 5.22 -17.48 11.27
CA VAL A 4 4.53 -17.07 10.04
C VAL A 4 5.58 -16.80 8.96
N ARG A 5 5.50 -17.47 7.81
CA ARG A 5 6.44 -17.31 6.71
C ARG A 5 5.73 -17.01 5.39
N TYR A 6 6.32 -16.13 4.60
CA TYR A 6 5.98 -15.87 3.21
C TYR A 6 7.25 -15.83 2.37
N ALA A 7 7.47 -16.88 1.56
CA ALA A 7 8.75 -17.11 0.86
C ALA A 7 9.94 -17.01 1.83
N ASP A 8 10.85 -16.06 1.62
CA ASP A 8 12.05 -15.86 2.43
C ASP A 8 11.82 -14.96 3.66
N ASP A 9 10.72 -14.20 3.68
CA ASP A 9 10.38 -13.31 4.79
C ASP A 9 9.54 -14.07 5.83
N PHE A 10 9.89 -13.97 7.11
CA PHE A 10 9.13 -14.59 8.20
C PHE A 10 9.07 -13.72 9.46
N ILE A 11 8.09 -14.02 10.30
CA ILE A 11 7.88 -13.42 11.63
C ILE A 11 7.81 -14.56 12.64
N VAL A 12 8.41 -14.34 13.81
CA VAL A 12 8.25 -15.22 14.96
C VAL A 12 7.70 -14.41 16.13
N THR A 13 6.67 -14.93 16.80
CA THR A 13 6.11 -14.30 17.99
C THR A 13 6.54 -15.05 19.25
N ALA A 14 7.00 -14.30 20.24
CA ALA A 14 7.41 -14.79 21.55
C ALA A 14 6.72 -13.97 22.65
N GLU A 15 6.67 -14.54 23.86
CA GLU A 15 6.03 -13.91 25.02
C GLU A 15 6.96 -12.91 25.73
N SER A 16 8.27 -13.09 25.60
CA SER A 16 9.30 -12.22 26.16
C SER A 16 10.42 -11.92 25.16
N GLU A 17 11.19 -10.86 25.41
CA GLU A 17 12.33 -10.49 24.58
C GLU A 17 13.46 -11.52 24.69
N GLU A 18 13.68 -12.09 25.87
CA GLU A 18 14.67 -13.14 26.11
C GLU A 18 14.37 -14.37 25.25
N THR A 19 13.11 -14.82 25.28
CA THR A 19 12.65 -15.93 24.44
C THR A 19 12.84 -15.62 22.96
N ALA A 20 12.56 -14.38 22.53
CA ALA A 20 12.78 -13.96 21.13
C ALA A 20 14.26 -14.01 20.72
N LYS A 21 15.18 -13.64 21.63
CA LYS A 21 16.64 -13.70 21.38
C LYS A 21 17.13 -15.14 21.28
N GLU A 22 16.67 -16.03 22.16
CA GLU A 22 17.00 -17.46 22.11
C GLU A 22 16.55 -18.07 20.78
N ILE A 23 15.31 -17.78 20.36
CA ILE A 23 14.78 -18.23 19.07
C ILE A 23 15.61 -17.70 17.90
N ALA A 24 16.04 -16.44 17.95
CA ALA A 24 16.85 -15.84 16.89
C ALA A 24 18.19 -16.58 16.72
N GLU A 25 18.87 -16.94 17.81
CA GLU A 25 20.11 -17.72 17.76
C GLU A 25 19.89 -19.15 17.27
N LEU A 26 18.79 -19.80 17.67
CA LEU A 26 18.41 -21.12 17.16
C LEU A 26 18.18 -21.10 15.64
N ILE A 27 17.46 -20.10 15.12
CA ILE A 27 17.23 -19.94 13.69
C ILE A 27 18.53 -19.67 12.95
N LYS A 28 19.42 -18.86 13.52
CA LYS A 28 20.73 -18.56 12.95
C LYS A 28 21.59 -19.83 12.83
N GLY A 29 21.61 -20.67 13.85
CA GLY A 29 22.27 -21.98 13.80
C GLY A 29 21.70 -22.88 12.72
N PHE A 30 20.37 -23.01 12.68
CA PHE A 30 19.66 -23.83 11.69
C PHE A 30 19.91 -23.40 10.23
N LEU A 31 19.97 -22.10 9.96
CA LEU A 31 20.23 -21.56 8.62
C LEU A 31 21.70 -21.71 8.22
N LYS A 32 22.63 -21.56 9.17
CA LYS A 32 24.07 -21.68 8.91
C LYS A 32 24.46 -23.05 8.37
N GLU A 33 23.88 -24.13 8.91
CA GLU A 33 24.08 -25.49 8.39
C GLU A 33 23.66 -25.65 6.92
N ARG A 34 22.74 -24.81 6.45
CA ARG A 34 22.20 -24.82 5.09
C ARG A 34 22.85 -23.77 4.19
N GLY A 35 23.92 -23.12 4.67
CA GLY A 35 24.64 -22.08 3.93
C GLY A 35 23.87 -20.76 3.80
N LEU A 36 22.89 -20.51 4.67
CA LEU A 36 22.09 -19.28 4.69
C LEU A 36 22.41 -18.45 5.92
N GLU A 37 22.33 -17.13 5.77
CA GLU A 37 22.54 -16.18 6.87
C GLU A 37 21.37 -15.20 6.99
N LEU A 38 21.05 -14.82 8.23
CA LEU A 38 20.08 -13.77 8.49
C LEU A 38 20.70 -12.40 8.17
N SER A 39 19.96 -11.61 7.41
CA SER A 39 20.34 -10.23 7.12
C SER A 39 20.23 -9.38 8.39
N ALA A 40 21.36 -9.01 8.98
CA ALA A 40 21.41 -8.17 10.19
C ALA A 40 20.63 -6.85 10.05
N GLU A 41 20.57 -6.28 8.84
CA GLU A 41 19.78 -5.06 8.57
C GLU A 41 18.26 -5.26 8.60
N LYS A 42 17.78 -6.51 8.40
CA LYS A 42 16.35 -6.83 8.31
C LYS A 42 15.83 -7.49 9.58
N THR A 43 16.68 -8.23 10.29
CA THR A 43 16.32 -8.93 11.51
C THR A 43 16.30 -7.95 12.68
N HIS A 44 15.12 -7.73 13.26
CA HIS A 44 14.94 -6.85 14.40
C HIS A 44 13.89 -7.44 15.35
N ILE A 45 14.16 -7.41 16.65
CA ILE A 45 13.22 -7.81 17.70
C ILE A 45 12.51 -6.55 18.19
N THR A 46 11.18 -6.51 18.13
CA THR A 46 10.40 -5.33 18.55
C THR A 46 9.12 -5.74 19.24
N HIS A 47 8.62 -4.86 20.11
CA HIS A 47 7.33 -5.03 20.74
C HIS A 47 6.20 -4.63 19.79
N ILE A 48 5.05 -5.29 19.90
CA ILE A 48 3.91 -5.06 19.00
C ILE A 48 3.33 -3.63 19.11
N ASP A 49 3.55 -2.96 20.24
CA ASP A 49 3.10 -1.59 20.47
C ASP A 49 3.97 -0.54 19.74
N ASP A 50 5.22 -0.88 19.44
CA ASP A 50 6.10 -0.08 18.58
C ASP A 50 5.85 -0.40 17.10
N GLY A 51 5.56 -1.67 16.84
CA GLY A 51 5.13 -2.21 15.56
C GLY A 51 6.28 -2.55 14.62
N PHE A 52 5.96 -3.29 13.56
CA PHE A 52 6.93 -3.74 12.57
C PHE A 52 6.34 -3.75 11.17
N ASP A 53 7.21 -3.70 10.16
CA ASP A 53 6.82 -3.80 8.76
C ASP A 53 6.99 -5.23 8.24
N PHE A 54 5.95 -5.78 7.61
CA PHE A 54 5.97 -7.09 6.95
C PHE A 54 5.08 -7.07 5.70
N LEU A 55 5.59 -7.58 4.58
CA LEU A 55 4.89 -7.58 3.27
C LEU A 55 4.29 -6.21 2.89
N GLY A 56 5.02 -5.14 3.21
CA GLY A 56 4.59 -3.78 2.91
C GLY A 56 3.50 -3.22 3.83
N TRP A 57 3.08 -3.94 4.87
CA TRP A 57 2.17 -3.45 5.89
C TRP A 57 2.89 -3.24 7.22
N ASN A 58 2.47 -2.22 7.96
CA ASN A 58 2.87 -1.95 9.33
C ASN A 58 1.85 -2.57 10.27
N PHE A 59 2.32 -3.47 11.13
CA PHE A 59 1.55 -4.11 12.18
C PHE A 59 1.87 -3.40 13.49
N ARG A 60 0.87 -2.74 14.08
CA ARG A 60 1.07 -2.04 15.35
C ARG A 60 -0.17 -2.07 16.22
N LYS A 61 0.02 -2.33 17.51
CA LYS A 61 -1.04 -2.29 18.51
C LYS A 61 -1.07 -0.90 19.15
N TYR A 62 -2.26 -0.30 19.14
CA TYR A 62 -2.52 1.03 19.69
C TYR A 62 -3.54 0.88 20.80
N LYS A 63 -3.13 1.10 22.06
CA LYS A 63 -4.03 1.04 23.22
C LYS A 63 -4.90 -0.23 23.23
N GLY A 64 -4.27 -1.39 23.04
CA GLY A 64 -4.99 -2.68 22.99
C GLY A 64 -5.48 -3.13 21.61
N LYS A 65 -5.57 -2.22 20.61
CA LYS A 65 -6.13 -2.53 19.29
C LYS A 65 -5.06 -2.67 18.22
N LEU A 66 -4.97 -3.84 17.59
CA LEU A 66 -4.10 -4.05 16.43
C LEU A 66 -4.66 -3.32 15.20
N LEU A 67 -3.86 -2.43 14.61
CA LEU A 67 -4.15 -1.82 13.33
C LEU A 67 -3.05 -2.19 12.34
N ILE A 68 -3.47 -2.81 11.24
CA ILE A 68 -2.61 -3.13 10.10
C ILE A 68 -2.81 -2.02 9.08
N LYS A 69 -1.74 -1.30 8.72
CA LYS A 69 -1.78 -0.17 7.78
C LYS A 69 -0.74 -0.38 6.68
N PRO A 70 -0.87 0.23 5.49
CA PRO A 70 0.26 0.28 4.55
C PRO A 70 1.47 0.94 5.21
N SER A 71 2.65 0.31 5.11
CA SER A 71 3.89 0.85 5.68
C SER A 71 4.28 2.19 5.05
N LYS A 72 5.02 3.02 5.79
CA LYS A 72 5.52 4.30 5.28
C LYS A 72 6.34 4.10 4.00
N LYS A 73 7.18 3.06 3.97
CA LYS A 73 8.02 2.72 2.81
C LYS A 73 7.21 2.49 1.54
N VAL A 74 6.13 1.70 1.59
CA VAL A 74 5.31 1.45 0.39
C VAL A 74 4.49 2.67 -0.03
N ILE A 75 4.03 3.48 0.94
CA ILE A 75 3.35 4.75 0.67
C ILE A 75 4.28 5.72 -0.06
N ASP A 76 5.54 5.83 0.38
CA ASP A 76 6.54 6.68 -0.24
C ASP A 76 6.94 6.16 -1.63
N ASN A 77 7.05 4.85 -1.79
CA ASN A 77 7.31 4.20 -3.09
C ASN A 77 6.22 4.53 -4.12
N VAL A 78 4.94 4.33 -3.79
CA VAL A 78 3.85 4.63 -4.73
C VAL A 78 3.79 6.13 -5.03
N THR A 79 4.03 6.98 -4.03
CA THR A 79 4.05 8.43 -4.19
C THR A 79 5.16 8.87 -5.14
N ARG A 80 6.36 8.29 -5.01
CA ARG A 80 7.48 8.52 -5.94
C ARG A 80 7.14 8.03 -7.34
N LYS A 81 6.52 6.86 -7.49
CA LYS A 81 6.12 6.31 -8.79
C LYS A 81 5.13 7.23 -9.51
N VAL A 82 4.05 7.63 -8.84
CA VAL A 82 3.04 8.57 -9.35
C VAL A 82 3.68 9.92 -9.71
N SER A 83 4.51 10.47 -8.82
CA SER A 83 5.24 11.72 -9.05
C SER A 83 6.15 11.63 -10.29
N GLY A 84 6.86 10.52 -10.45
CA GLY A 84 7.73 10.27 -11.60
C GLY A 84 6.95 10.23 -12.93
N VAL A 85 5.78 9.57 -12.95
CA VAL A 85 4.91 9.54 -14.13
C VAL A 85 4.44 10.95 -14.50
N ILE A 86 3.92 11.72 -13.53
CA ILE A 86 3.45 13.09 -13.77
C ILE A 86 4.60 14.00 -14.25
N LYS A 87 5.80 13.87 -13.65
CA LYS A 87 6.97 14.67 -14.02
C LYS A 87 7.51 14.36 -15.41
N ARG A 88 7.38 13.12 -15.90
CA ARG A 88 7.76 12.75 -17.28
C ARG A 88 6.73 13.25 -18.29
N ALA A 89 5.47 13.29 -17.93
CA ALA A 89 4.38 13.74 -18.80
C ALA A 89 4.31 15.28 -19.03
N LYS A 90 5.38 16.05 -18.82
CA LYS A 90 5.37 17.53 -18.95
C LYS A 90 4.80 18.01 -20.29
N GLY A 91 5.22 17.40 -21.39
CA GLY A 91 4.71 17.67 -22.74
C GLY A 91 3.54 16.79 -23.17
N GLY A 92 3.29 15.69 -22.47
CA GLY A 92 2.38 14.63 -22.90
C GLY A 92 0.89 14.98 -22.88
N ASN A 93 0.11 14.22 -23.65
CA ASN A 93 -1.35 14.28 -23.67
C ASN A 93 -1.94 13.84 -22.33
N GLN A 94 -2.97 14.54 -21.85
CA GLN A 94 -3.73 14.20 -20.65
C GLN A 94 -4.23 12.75 -20.66
N ALA A 95 -4.75 12.26 -21.79
CA ALA A 95 -5.25 10.90 -21.90
C ALA A 95 -4.15 9.86 -21.62
N ASN A 96 -2.95 10.06 -22.17
CA ASN A 96 -1.81 9.16 -21.94
C ASN A 96 -1.31 9.23 -20.48
N LEU A 97 -1.38 10.40 -19.86
CA LEU A 97 -1.06 10.54 -18.43
C LEU A 97 -2.06 9.75 -17.56
N ILE A 98 -3.35 9.79 -17.90
CA ILE A 98 -4.38 9.01 -17.22
C ILE A 98 -4.13 7.50 -17.40
N ASP A 99 -3.87 7.05 -18.62
CA ASP A 99 -3.58 5.64 -18.94
C ASP A 99 -2.34 5.14 -18.19
N ALA A 100 -1.31 5.97 -18.03
CA ALA A 100 -0.10 5.60 -17.28
C ALA A 100 -0.31 5.54 -15.76
N LEU A 101 -1.22 6.38 -15.21
CA LEU A 101 -1.46 6.45 -13.77
C LEU A 101 -2.44 5.39 -13.28
N ASN A 102 -3.48 5.09 -14.06
CA ASN A 102 -4.57 4.20 -13.64
C ASN A 102 -4.09 2.81 -13.19
N PRO A 103 -3.23 2.08 -13.93
CA PRO A 103 -2.75 0.77 -13.50
C PRO A 103 -2.01 0.80 -12.16
N ILE A 104 -1.25 1.87 -11.90
CA ILE A 104 -0.53 2.05 -10.63
C ILE A 104 -1.51 2.24 -9.48
N ILE A 105 -2.52 3.09 -9.67
CA ILE A 105 -3.52 3.41 -8.66
C ILE A 105 -4.35 2.17 -8.35
N ILE A 106 -4.88 1.51 -9.38
CA ILE A 106 -5.74 0.33 -9.26
C ILE A 106 -4.96 -0.81 -8.59
N GLY A 107 -3.76 -1.15 -9.08
CA GLY A 107 -2.98 -2.25 -8.53
C GLY A 107 -2.59 -2.01 -7.08
N TRP A 108 -2.14 -0.80 -6.75
CA TRP A 108 -1.75 -0.47 -5.38
C TRP A 108 -2.94 -0.44 -4.42
N SER A 109 -4.08 0.13 -4.83
CA SER A 109 -5.29 0.11 -4.00
C SER A 109 -5.83 -1.30 -3.79
N ASN A 110 -5.84 -2.15 -4.83
CA ASN A 110 -6.30 -3.52 -4.71
C ASN A 110 -5.45 -4.33 -3.74
N TYR A 111 -4.12 -4.18 -3.79
CA TYR A 111 -3.22 -4.87 -2.86
C TYR A 111 -3.44 -4.45 -1.39
N HIS A 112 -3.72 -3.17 -1.16
CA HIS A 112 -3.89 -2.62 0.19
C HIS A 112 -5.36 -2.54 0.65
N ARG A 113 -6.32 -3.08 -0.11
CA ARG A 113 -7.76 -2.96 0.23
C ARG A 113 -8.18 -3.77 1.45
N SER A 114 -7.37 -4.75 1.86
CA SER A 114 -7.67 -5.65 2.98
C SER A 114 -7.29 -5.10 4.35
N VAL A 115 -6.46 -4.04 4.37
CA VAL A 115 -5.94 -3.43 5.59
C VAL A 115 -6.55 -2.04 5.82
N VAL A 116 -6.18 -1.38 6.92
CA VAL A 116 -6.72 -0.05 7.30
C VAL A 116 -6.10 1.03 6.41
N SER A 117 -6.64 1.15 5.19
CA SER A 117 -6.06 1.99 4.12
C SER A 117 -6.91 3.20 3.72
N ALA A 118 -8.14 3.33 4.19
CA ALA A 118 -9.07 4.36 3.73
C ALA A 118 -8.51 5.79 3.86
N GLU A 119 -7.94 6.13 5.03
CA GLU A 119 -7.32 7.44 5.26
C GLU A 119 -6.08 7.65 4.38
N VAL A 120 -5.28 6.59 4.20
CA VAL A 120 -4.09 6.63 3.34
C VAL A 120 -4.50 6.90 1.90
N PHE A 121 -5.54 6.23 1.40
CA PHE A 121 -6.10 6.42 0.06
C PHE A 121 -6.52 7.88 -0.16
N SER A 122 -7.31 8.45 0.75
CA SER A 122 -7.72 9.86 0.68
C SER A 122 -6.53 10.81 0.69
N LYS A 123 -5.52 10.58 1.55
CA LYS A 123 -4.28 11.38 1.57
C LYS A 123 -3.51 11.26 0.26
N ARG A 124 -3.49 10.10 -0.38
CA ARG A 124 -2.81 9.89 -1.67
C ARG A 124 -3.55 10.58 -2.81
N ASP A 125 -4.88 10.54 -2.83
CA ASP A 125 -5.69 11.27 -3.80
C ASP A 125 -5.44 12.79 -3.71
N ASN A 126 -5.43 13.35 -2.51
CA ASN A 126 -5.11 14.77 -2.28
C ASN A 126 -3.70 15.14 -2.75
N ARG A 127 -2.70 14.30 -2.43
CA ARG A 127 -1.31 14.55 -2.84
C ARG A 127 -1.16 14.51 -4.36
N ARG A 128 -1.80 13.54 -5.01
CA ARG A 128 -1.81 13.39 -6.47
C ARG A 128 -2.55 14.55 -7.14
N TRP A 129 -3.71 14.97 -6.61
CA TRP A 129 -4.44 16.14 -7.12
C TRP A 129 -3.55 17.38 -7.16
N ASN A 130 -2.81 17.65 -6.07
CA ASN A 130 -1.86 18.78 -6.02
C ASN A 130 -0.74 18.66 -7.06
N MET A 131 -0.25 17.44 -7.35
CA MET A 131 0.74 17.23 -8.40
C MET A 131 0.16 17.51 -9.79
N LEU A 132 -1.06 17.04 -10.07
CA LEU A 132 -1.76 17.26 -11.33
C LEU A 132 -2.13 18.74 -11.53
N TRP A 133 -2.53 19.44 -10.46
CA TRP A 133 -2.75 20.88 -10.47
C TRP A 133 -1.50 21.65 -10.91
N ARG A 134 -0.35 21.32 -10.32
CA ARG A 134 0.94 21.92 -10.70
C ARG A 134 1.31 21.60 -12.15
N TRP A 135 1.08 20.37 -12.58
CA TRP A 135 1.30 19.95 -13.96
C TRP A 135 0.42 20.75 -14.94
N ALA A 136 -0.87 20.89 -14.64
CA ALA A 136 -1.84 21.58 -15.47
C ALA A 136 -1.54 23.08 -15.58
N LYS A 137 -1.26 23.75 -14.46
CA LYS A 137 -0.86 25.16 -14.42
C LYS A 137 0.41 25.43 -15.23
N ARG A 138 1.42 24.57 -15.11
CA ARG A 138 2.70 24.74 -15.84
C ARG A 138 2.49 24.74 -17.36
N ARG A 139 1.51 23.99 -17.86
CA ARG A 139 1.23 23.90 -19.31
C ARG A 139 0.54 25.15 -19.86
N HIS A 140 0.00 26.01 -19.00
CA HIS A 140 -0.79 27.17 -19.39
C HIS A 140 -0.46 28.37 -18.50
N PRO A 141 0.76 28.92 -18.59
CA PRO A 141 1.20 30.03 -17.75
C PRO A 141 0.31 31.28 -17.91
N ASP A 142 -0.20 31.52 -19.13
CA ASP A 142 -0.97 32.73 -19.47
C ASP A 142 -2.48 32.55 -19.31
N LYS A 143 -2.95 31.40 -18.81
CA LYS A 143 -4.38 31.12 -18.64
C LYS A 143 -4.79 31.24 -17.18
N SER A 144 -6.01 31.73 -16.96
CA SER A 144 -6.58 31.84 -15.62
C SER A 144 -6.76 30.46 -14.98
N LYS A 145 -6.76 30.42 -13.64
CA LYS A 145 -6.99 29.19 -12.87
C LYS A 145 -8.32 28.54 -13.26
N THR A 146 -9.36 29.34 -13.45
CA THR A 146 -10.70 28.88 -13.86
C THR A 146 -10.66 28.17 -15.21
N TRP A 147 -9.92 28.71 -16.17
CA TRP A 147 -9.76 28.07 -17.48
C TRP A 147 -9.03 26.72 -17.36
N VAL A 148 -7.96 26.66 -16.57
CA VAL A 148 -7.20 25.42 -16.34
C VAL A 148 -8.09 24.34 -15.71
N VAL A 149 -8.92 24.71 -14.73
CA VAL A 149 -9.89 23.78 -14.12
C VAL A 149 -10.86 23.25 -15.17
N LYS A 150 -11.55 24.14 -15.90
CA LYS A 150 -12.53 23.75 -16.92
C LYS A 150 -11.95 22.86 -18.03
N LYS A 151 -10.66 23.02 -18.34
CA LYS A 151 -9.97 22.24 -19.37
C LYS A 151 -9.68 20.79 -18.97
N TYR A 152 -9.32 20.56 -17.71
CA TYR A 152 -8.74 19.27 -17.30
C TYR A 152 -9.59 18.53 -16.25
N TRP A 153 -10.46 19.24 -15.55
CA TRP A 153 -11.33 18.71 -14.51
C TRP A 153 -12.79 18.89 -14.90
N HIS A 154 -13.52 17.78 -14.92
CA HIS A 154 -14.91 17.71 -15.30
C HIS A 154 -15.77 17.17 -14.16
N SER A 155 -17.08 17.27 -14.32
CA SER A 155 -18.06 16.64 -13.43
C SER A 155 -18.56 15.35 -14.08
N GLU A 156 -18.65 14.27 -13.30
CA GLU A 156 -19.16 12.97 -13.74
C GLU A 156 -20.12 12.44 -12.66
N GLY A 157 -21.40 12.34 -13.00
CA GLY A 157 -22.45 12.04 -12.02
C GLY A 157 -22.46 13.05 -10.88
N THR A 158 -22.37 12.56 -9.63
CA THR A 158 -22.32 13.41 -8.42
C THR A 158 -20.91 13.93 -8.11
N ARG A 159 -19.88 13.46 -8.84
CA ARG A 159 -18.49 13.78 -8.53
C ARG A 159 -18.02 14.96 -9.36
N ASN A 160 -17.58 15.99 -8.66
CA ASN A 160 -16.88 17.14 -9.25
C ASN A 160 -15.36 16.92 -9.20
N TRP A 161 -14.61 17.71 -9.96
CA TRP A 161 -13.14 17.69 -9.96
C TRP A 161 -12.57 16.34 -10.39
N VAL A 162 -13.17 15.70 -11.39
CA VAL A 162 -12.67 14.47 -12.00
C VAL A 162 -11.66 14.84 -13.08
N PHE A 163 -10.40 14.42 -12.91
CA PHE A 163 -9.38 14.62 -13.94
C PHE A 163 -9.63 13.63 -15.09
N SER A 164 -10.18 14.12 -16.21
CA SER A 164 -10.66 13.27 -17.30
C SER A 164 -10.55 13.94 -18.67
N THR A 165 -10.64 13.12 -19.70
CA THR A 165 -10.86 13.48 -21.09
C THR A 165 -12.12 12.79 -21.58
N GLU A 166 -12.54 13.04 -22.82
CA GLU A 166 -13.62 12.29 -23.47
C GLU A 166 -13.32 10.78 -23.54
N ARG A 167 -12.04 10.39 -23.62
CA ARG A 167 -11.62 8.99 -23.75
C ARG A 167 -11.54 8.26 -22.41
N ASN A 168 -11.04 8.92 -21.37
CA ASN A 168 -10.71 8.26 -20.12
C ASN A 168 -10.73 9.19 -18.90
N ARG A 169 -10.84 8.58 -17.72
CA ARG A 169 -10.80 9.29 -16.44
C ARG A 169 -9.78 8.68 -15.48
N LEU A 170 -9.22 9.52 -14.64
CA LEU A 170 -8.32 9.10 -13.59
C LEU A 170 -9.09 8.47 -12.43
N LYS A 171 -8.75 7.22 -12.08
CA LYS A 171 -9.31 6.53 -10.91
C LYS A 171 -8.75 7.10 -9.62
N LEU A 172 -9.53 7.09 -8.55
CA LEU A 172 -9.07 7.48 -7.21
C LEU A 172 -8.58 6.26 -6.44
N PHE A 173 -7.60 6.46 -5.56
CA PHE A 173 -7.24 5.42 -4.59
C PHE A 173 -8.45 5.07 -3.72
N SER A 174 -9.19 6.10 -3.29
CA SER A 174 -10.39 6.02 -2.44
C SER A 174 -11.61 5.41 -3.11
N ASP A 175 -11.61 5.18 -4.44
CA ASP A 175 -12.68 4.43 -5.11
C ASP A 175 -12.70 2.95 -4.69
N THR A 176 -11.58 2.45 -4.18
CA THR A 176 -11.45 1.04 -3.80
C THR A 176 -12.10 0.79 -2.44
N LYS A 177 -13.17 -0.01 -2.43
CA LYS A 177 -13.82 -0.45 -1.20
C LYS A 177 -12.91 -1.35 -0.38
N ILE A 178 -12.72 -0.98 0.88
CA ILE A 178 -12.02 -1.79 1.87
C ILE A 178 -12.81 -3.09 2.07
N ALA A 179 -12.13 -4.22 1.94
CA ALA A 179 -12.71 -5.55 2.08
C ALA A 179 -11.81 -6.37 3.00
N ARG A 180 -12.24 -6.58 4.23
CA ARG A 180 -11.46 -7.33 5.23
C ARG A 180 -11.55 -8.82 4.92
N HIS A 181 -10.44 -9.54 5.08
CA HIS A 181 -10.47 -10.98 5.03
C HIS A 181 -11.08 -11.56 6.30
N PRO A 182 -11.86 -12.65 6.20
CA PRO A 182 -12.29 -13.40 7.36
C PRO A 182 -11.07 -13.95 8.11
N SER A 183 -11.22 -14.14 9.42
CA SER A 183 -10.19 -14.80 10.24
C SER A 183 -9.90 -16.19 9.69
N LEU A 184 -8.63 -16.60 9.72
CA LEU A 184 -8.24 -17.96 9.33
C LEU A 184 -8.91 -18.96 10.27
N LYS A 185 -9.44 -20.06 9.71
CA LYS A 185 -9.91 -21.21 10.48
C LYS A 185 -8.70 -22.02 10.91
N LEU A 186 -8.11 -21.66 12.04
CA LEU A 186 -6.86 -22.27 12.54
C LEU A 186 -7.04 -23.74 12.95
N ASP A 187 -8.28 -24.17 13.17
CA ASP A 187 -8.71 -25.53 13.44
C ASP A 187 -8.84 -26.40 12.18
N LYS A 188 -8.72 -25.82 10.97
CA LYS A 188 -8.91 -26.52 9.70
C LYS A 188 -7.69 -26.38 8.80
N ASN A 189 -7.36 -27.44 8.07
CA ASN A 189 -6.32 -27.45 7.06
C ASN A 189 -6.89 -27.02 5.70
N PRO A 190 -6.38 -25.95 5.07
CA PRO A 190 -6.91 -25.45 3.79
C PRO A 190 -6.79 -26.44 2.61
N TYR A 191 -5.95 -27.46 2.73
CA TYR A 191 -5.76 -28.49 1.69
C TYR A 191 -6.57 -29.76 1.93
N LEU A 192 -6.97 -30.03 3.18
CA LEU A 192 -7.66 -31.28 3.56
C LEU A 192 -9.14 -31.02 3.86
N ASP A 193 -9.45 -29.89 4.49
CA ASP A 193 -10.80 -29.58 4.95
C ASP A 193 -11.52 -28.69 3.94
N SER A 194 -12.41 -29.30 3.15
CA SER A 194 -13.24 -28.58 2.17
C SER A 194 -14.11 -27.46 2.77
N GLU A 195 -14.34 -27.50 4.09
CA GLU A 195 -15.06 -26.48 4.85
C GLU A 195 -14.22 -25.24 5.19
N TYR A 196 -12.91 -25.28 4.94
CA TYR A 196 -12.00 -24.16 5.18
C TYR A 196 -12.47 -22.89 4.45
N PHE A 197 -12.92 -23.06 3.20
CA PHE A 197 -13.35 -21.97 2.33
C PHE A 197 -14.85 -21.65 2.39
N LYS A 198 -15.65 -22.45 3.11
CA LYS A 198 -17.07 -22.16 3.30
C LYS A 198 -17.23 -20.99 4.28
N PRO A 199 -18.10 -20.01 3.99
CA PRO A 199 -18.35 -18.87 4.88
C PRO A 199 -18.87 -19.31 6.25
#